data_AF-A0A8X6UZI6-F1
#
_entry.id   AF-A0A8X6UZI6-F1
#
_cell.length_a   1.000
_cell.length_b   1.000
_cell.length_c   1.000
_cell.angle_alpha   90.00
_cell.angle_beta   90.00
_cell.angle_gamma   90.00
#
_symmetry.space_group_name_H-M   'P 1'
#
loop_
_entity.id
_entity.type
_entity.pdbx_description
1 polymer ?
#
loop_
_entity_poly.entity_id
_entity_poly.type
_entity_poly.pdbx_seq_one_letter_code
_entity_poly.pdbx_strand_id
1 'polypeptide(L)'
;MIMPQQAMNSDGHIEKKSQKANVILQEELIKIGFKEVLIKSVFSSDEAHFWLNGLVNKQNCRIWSEANPQVYVETPLLPEKLTVWCVLWAGGILLQKR
;
A
#
# COMPACT_ATOMS: atom_id res chain seq x y z
N MET A 1 29.06 58.62 -32.46
CA MET A 1 28.01 58.16 -31.54
C MET A 1 27.77 56.68 -31.85
N ILE A 2 28.33 55.77 -31.07
CA ILE A 2 28.20 54.32 -31.27
C ILE A 2 27.74 53.75 -29.93
N MET A 3 26.54 53.20 -29.86
CA MET A 3 26.07 52.50 -28.66
C MET A 3 26.62 51.07 -28.67
N PRO A 4 27.07 50.52 -27.52
CA PRO A 4 27.49 49.14 -27.45
C PRO A 4 26.25 48.25 -27.45
N GLN A 5 26.18 47.32 -28.39
CA GLN A 5 25.19 46.25 -28.40
C GLN A 5 25.56 45.27 -27.28
N GLN A 6 24.72 45.19 -26.24
CA GLN A 6 24.92 44.21 -25.16
C GLN A 6 24.73 42.80 -25.71
N ALA A 7 25.77 41.97 -25.60
CA ALA A 7 25.69 40.55 -25.90
C ALA A 7 24.61 39.92 -25.00
N MET A 8 23.69 39.21 -25.64
CA MET A 8 22.51 38.63 -25.04
C MET A 8 22.92 37.55 -24.03
N ASN A 9 22.37 37.66 -22.81
CA ASN A 9 22.59 36.85 -21.61
C ASN A 9 22.06 35.39 -21.72
N SER A 10 22.39 34.64 -22.79
CA SER A 10 21.89 33.27 -23.02
C SER A 10 22.38 32.27 -21.98
N ASP A 11 23.64 32.39 -21.57
CA ASP A 11 24.33 31.38 -20.78
C ASP A 11 23.84 31.40 -19.33
N GLY A 12 23.62 32.61 -18.78
CA GLY A 12 22.99 32.77 -17.46
C GLY A 12 21.53 32.32 -17.42
N HIS A 13 20.82 32.29 -18.55
CA HIS A 13 19.47 31.76 -18.63
C HIS A 13 19.45 30.22 -18.60
N ILE A 14 20.41 29.58 -19.28
CA ILE A 14 20.59 28.12 -19.24
C ILE A 14 21.07 27.69 -17.84
N GLU A 15 22.02 28.40 -17.25
CA GLU A 15 22.53 28.09 -15.92
C GLU A 15 21.44 28.21 -14.83
N LYS A 16 20.60 29.25 -14.90
CA LYS A 16 19.42 29.38 -14.01
C LYS A 16 18.40 28.25 -14.21
N LYS A 17 18.17 27.79 -15.44
CA LYS A 17 17.30 26.64 -15.73
C LYS A 17 17.87 25.35 -15.14
N SER A 18 19.17 25.12 -15.30
CA SER A 18 19.89 23.99 -14.72
C SER A 18 19.86 24.01 -13.19
N GLN A 19 20.07 25.17 -12.56
CA GLN A 19 19.98 25.33 -11.11
C GLN A 19 18.57 25.01 -10.60
N LYS A 20 17.53 25.52 -11.27
CA LYS A 20 16.14 25.23 -10.91
C LYS A 20 15.79 23.75 -11.07
N ALA A 21 16.28 23.10 -12.13
CA ALA A 21 16.12 21.66 -12.33
C ALA A 21 16.79 20.85 -11.22
N ASN A 22 18.01 21.23 -10.82
CA ASN A 22 18.72 20.57 -9.73
C ASN A 22 17.97 20.68 -8.39
N VAL A 23 17.40 21.84 -8.07
CA VAL A 23 16.58 22.00 -6.85
C VAL A 23 15.36 21.07 -6.88
N ILE A 24 14.64 21.01 -8.00
CA ILE A 24 13.47 20.12 -8.15
C ILE A 24 13.87 18.65 -8.00
N LEU A 25 14.98 18.24 -8.62
CA LEU A 25 15.49 16.88 -8.52
C LEU A 25 15.88 16.53 -7.07
N GLN A 26 16.52 17.46 -6.36
CA GLN A 26 16.86 17.26 -4.94
C GLN A 26 15.60 17.10 -4.07
N GLU A 27 14.57 17.92 -4.29
CA GLU A 27 13.30 17.80 -3.57
C GLU A 27 12.61 16.45 -3.81
N GLU A 28 12.59 15.96 -5.06
CA GLU A 28 12.03 14.65 -5.39
C GLU A 28 12.83 13.50 -4.76
N LEU A 29 14.16 13.57 -4.78
CA LEU A 29 15.02 12.59 -4.12
C LEU A 29 14.79 12.55 -2.61
N ILE A 30 14.61 13.71 -1.98
CA ILE A 30 14.27 13.80 -0.55
C ILE A 30 12.92 13.14 -0.28
N LYS A 31 11.89 13.40 -1.10
CA LYS A 31 10.57 12.75 -0.96
C LYS A 31 10.66 11.24 -1.10
N ILE A 32 11.44 10.74 -2.06
CA ILE A 32 11.66 9.31 -2.28
C ILE A 32 12.36 8.69 -1.06
N GLY A 33 13.44 9.32 -0.58
CA GLY A 33 14.17 8.86 0.60
C GLY A 33 13.29 8.88 1.86
N PHE A 34 12.46 9.90 2.04
CA PHE A 34 11.54 10.00 3.17
C PHE A 34 10.43 8.95 3.09
N LYS A 35 9.92 8.65 1.89
CA LYS A 35 8.93 7.59 1.66
C LYS A 35 9.50 6.20 1.95
N GLU A 36 10.72 5.92 1.51
CA GLU A 36 11.47 4.69 1.84
C GLU A 36 11.62 4.50 3.35
N VAL A 37 12.01 5.56 4.07
CA VAL A 37 12.15 5.54 5.53
C VAL A 37 10.78 5.35 6.22
N LEU A 38 9.74 6.05 5.73
CA LEU A 38 8.39 5.90 6.26
C LEU A 38 7.89 4.47 6.14
N ILE A 39 7.98 3.85 4.96
CA ILE A 39 7.53 2.47 4.75
C ILE A 39 8.24 1.51 5.71
N LYS A 40 9.54 1.72 5.98
CA LYS A 40 10.30 0.90 6.93
C LYS A 40 9.89 1.10 8.39
N SER A 41 9.21 2.19 8.71
CA SER A 41 8.78 2.56 10.07
C SER A 41 7.28 2.35 10.32
N VAL A 42 6.50 2.01 9.30
CA VAL A 42 5.06 1.78 9.43
C VAL A 42 4.80 0.38 9.98
N PHE A 43 3.97 0.32 11.01
CA PHE A 43 3.42 -0.90 11.57
C PHE A 43 1.94 -1.00 11.19
N SER A 44 1.50 -2.19 10.82
CA SER A 44 0.09 -2.49 10.56
C SER A 44 -0.33 -3.68 11.42
N SER A 45 -1.48 -3.56 12.08
CA SER A 45 -2.04 -4.61 12.92
C SER A 45 -3.45 -4.95 12.47
N ASP A 46 -3.78 -6.24 12.50
CA ASP A 46 -5.13 -6.70 12.18
C ASP A 46 -5.50 -7.96 12.97
N GLU A 47 -6.80 -8.25 12.99
CA GLU A 47 -7.39 -9.44 13.60
C GLU A 47 -7.94 -10.37 12.50
N ALA A 48 -7.56 -11.63 12.55
CA ALA A 48 -8.06 -12.66 11.64
C ALA A 48 -8.68 -13.83 12.41
N HIS A 49 -9.82 -14.33 11.92
CA HIS A 49 -10.47 -15.53 12.45
C HIS A 49 -10.33 -16.70 11.48
N PHE A 50 -9.80 -17.82 11.98
CA PHE A 50 -9.69 -19.07 11.25
C PHE A 50 -10.62 -20.11 11.86
N TRP A 51 -11.55 -20.64 11.07
CA TRP A 51 -12.46 -21.70 11.53
C TRP A 51 -11.76 -23.05 11.44
N LEU A 52 -11.75 -23.83 12.52
CA LEU A 52 -11.01 -25.11 12.61
C LEU A 52 -11.73 -26.29 11.92
N ASN A 53 -12.99 -26.09 11.54
CA ASN A 53 -13.82 -27.09 10.87
C ASN A 53 -13.61 -27.17 9.36
N GLY A 54 -12.61 -26.46 8.81
CA GLY A 54 -12.34 -26.42 7.36
C GLY A 54 -13.40 -25.68 6.54
N LEU A 55 -14.41 -25.06 7.19
CA LEU A 55 -15.39 -24.23 6.52
C LEU A 55 -14.75 -22.87 6.22
N VAL A 56 -14.53 -22.62 4.93
CA VAL A 56 -14.27 -21.26 4.43
C VAL A 56 -15.55 -20.46 4.62
N ASN A 57 -15.44 -19.22 5.10
CA ASN A 57 -16.56 -18.28 5.20
C ASN A 57 -17.11 -17.98 3.80
N LYS A 58 -18.03 -18.81 3.31
CA LYS A 58 -18.71 -18.64 2.02
C LYS A 58 -19.86 -17.66 2.22
N GLN A 59 -19.53 -16.39 2.43
CA GLN A 59 -20.53 -15.32 2.57
C GLN A 59 -21.50 -15.23 1.37
N ASN A 60 -21.18 -15.86 0.24
CA ASN A 60 -22.05 -15.95 -0.94
C ASN A 60 -22.10 -17.37 -1.52
N CYS A 61 -22.59 -18.35 -0.76
CA CYS A 61 -22.86 -19.69 -1.29
C CYS A 61 -24.18 -19.66 -2.08
N ARG A 62 -24.13 -19.44 -3.40
CA ARG A 62 -25.32 -19.44 -4.28
C ARG A 62 -25.39 -20.75 -5.06
N ILE A 63 -26.46 -21.52 -4.82
CA ILE A 63 -26.76 -22.76 -5.54
C ILE A 63 -27.69 -22.40 -6.71
N TRP A 64 -27.29 -22.75 -7.94
CA TRP A 64 -28.13 -22.58 -9.13
C TRP A 64 -28.68 -23.93 -9.56
N SER A 65 -29.98 -23.99 -9.87
CA SER A 65 -30.68 -25.17 -10.35
C SER A 65 -31.88 -24.74 -11.20
N GLU A 66 -32.25 -25.55 -12.18
CA GLU A 66 -33.39 -25.31 -13.09
C GLU A 66 -34.75 -25.43 -12.36
N ALA A 67 -34.79 -26.22 -11.29
CA ALA A 67 -35.92 -26.33 -10.35
C ALA A 67 -35.44 -26.12 -8.90
N ASN A 68 -36.35 -25.80 -7.96
CA ASN A 68 -35.99 -25.61 -6.54
C ASN A 68 -35.23 -26.85 -6.02
N PRO A 69 -33.91 -26.72 -5.72
CA PRO A 69 -33.07 -27.88 -5.49
C PRO A 69 -33.33 -28.55 -4.13
N GLN A 70 -34.14 -27.96 -3.24
CA GLN A 70 -34.42 -28.51 -1.88
C GLN A 70 -33.14 -28.89 -1.11
N VAL A 71 -32.03 -28.19 -1.40
CA VAL A 71 -30.74 -28.45 -0.75
C VAL A 71 -30.66 -27.64 0.53
N TYR A 72 -30.59 -28.36 1.64
CA TYR A 72 -30.29 -27.80 2.95
C TYR A 72 -28.84 -28.11 3.29
N VAL A 73 -28.05 -27.07 3.58
CA VAL A 73 -26.69 -27.23 4.10
C VAL A 73 -26.74 -26.90 5.58
N GLU A 74 -26.69 -27.92 6.42
CA GLU A 74 -26.58 -27.73 7.85
C GLU A 74 -25.16 -27.24 8.19
N THR A 75 -25.08 -26.09 8.85
CA THR A 75 -23.82 -25.55 9.36
C THR A 75 -23.83 -25.52 10.89
N PRO A 76 -22.70 -25.83 11.55
CA PRO A 76 -22.59 -25.73 13.00
C PRO A 76 -22.89 -24.30 13.46
N LEU A 77 -23.68 -24.16 14.53
CA LEU A 77 -24.11 -22.86 15.07
C LEU A 77 -22.95 -22.08 15.73
N LEU A 78 -21.97 -22.80 16.28
CA LEU A 78 -20.79 -22.27 16.96
C LEU A 78 -19.55 -23.11 16.61
N PRO A 79 -19.01 -22.98 15.40
CA PRO A 79 -17.80 -23.70 15.05
C PRO A 79 -16.59 -23.14 15.82
N GLU A 80 -15.71 -24.03 16.26
CA GLU A 80 -14.46 -23.61 16.90
C GLU A 80 -13.65 -22.73 15.94
N LYS A 81 -13.18 -21.60 16.47
CA LYS A 81 -12.35 -20.65 15.73
C LYS A 81 -11.07 -20.33 16.49
N LEU A 82 -10.00 -20.16 15.75
CA LEU A 82 -8.76 -19.56 16.20
C LEU A 82 -8.77 -18.09 15.81
N THR A 83 -8.77 -17.21 16.80
CA THR A 83 -8.55 -15.78 16.59
C THR A 83 -7.06 -15.50 16.66
N VAL A 84 -6.57 -14.75 15.69
CA VAL A 84 -5.16 -14.37 15.59
C VAL A 84 -5.07 -12.86 15.54
N TRP A 85 -4.20 -12.31 16.38
CA TRP A 85 -3.77 -10.93 16.30
C TRP A 85 -2.34 -10.88 15.81
N CYS A 86 -2.11 -10.15 14.71
CA CYS A 86 -0.79 -10.02 14.09
C CYS A 86 -0.40 -8.56 13.93
N VAL A 87 0.88 -8.26 14.19
CA VAL A 87 1.51 -6.98 13.83
C VAL A 87 2.60 -7.23 12.79
N LEU A 88 2.48 -6.52 11.67
CA LEU A 88 3.39 -6.56 10.53
C LEU A 88 4.13 -5.23 10.40
N TRP A 89 5.36 -5.30 9.92
CA TRP A 89 6.15 -4.14 9.51
C TRP A 89 7.06 -4.53 8.34
N ALA A 90 7.84 -3.59 7.80
CA ALA A 90 8.69 -3.85 6.64
C ALA A 90 9.70 -5.00 6.81
N GLY A 91 10.08 -5.32 8.05
CA GLY A 91 10.97 -6.44 8.36
C GLY A 91 10.27 -7.78 8.65
N GLY A 92 8.93 -7.86 8.56
CA GLY A 92 8.16 -9.09 8.73
C GLY A 92 7.13 -9.06 9.87
N ILE A 93 6.88 -10.22 10.48
CA ILE A 93 5.92 -10.40 11.58
C ILE A 93 6.61 -10.12 12.91
N LEU A 94 6.02 -9.25 13.74
CA LEU A 94 6.54 -8.92 15.07
C LEU A 94 5.93 -9.76 16.18
N LEU A 95 4.61 -9.89 16.19
CA LEU A 95 3.88 -10.52 17.27
C LEU A 95 2.68 -11.25 16.69
N GLN A 96 2.51 -12.51 17.12
CA GLN A 96 1.37 -13.36 16.85
C GLN A 96 0.88 -13.87 18.20
N LYS A 97 -0.30 -13.42 18.66
CA LYS A 97 -0.92 -13.94 19.89
C LYS A 97 -2.02 -14.94 19.50
N ARG A 98 -1.96 -16.15 20.09
CA ARG A 98 -3.02 -17.17 20.03
C ARG A 98 -4.09 -16.90 21.09
#